data_AF-A0A6A4EKN0-F1
#
_entry.id   AF-A0A6A4EKN0-F1
#
_cell.length_a   1.000
_cell.length_b   1.000
_cell.length_c   1.000
_cell.angle_alpha   90.00
_cell.angle_beta   90.00
_cell.angle_gamma   90.00
#
_symmetry.space_group_name_H-M   'P 1'
#
loop_
_entity.id
_entity.type
_entity.pdbx_description
1 polymer ?
#
loop_
_entity_poly.entity_id
_entity_poly.type
_entity_poly.pdbx_seq_one_letter_code
_entity_poly.pdbx_strand_id
1 'polypeptide(L)'
;MAKPSLPLLTTVVTTAIVVCRECLPGYDVDSLSHVVGLLDGYLNTFSSNWTVPRACNAGLSLRALEYLTTRDPDWGDGKDAAYVAVTKKSLHVLKWLNECYPDRTSSEACIRGAARAAMQAGHAEVARELEQKLKRQRLE
;
A
#
# COMPACT_ATOMS: atom_id res chain seq x y z
N MET A 1 15.83 -2.08 1.62
CA MET A 1 15.13 -1.32 2.67
C MET A 1 14.15 -2.27 3.35
N ALA A 2 14.15 -2.30 4.69
CA ALA A 2 13.25 -3.17 5.45
C ALA A 2 11.79 -2.77 5.18
N LYS A 3 10.89 -3.77 5.08
CA LYS A 3 9.44 -3.57 5.00
C LYS A 3 9.04 -2.47 6.00
N PRO A 4 8.32 -1.41 5.57
CA PRO A 4 7.81 -0.43 6.51
C PRO A 4 6.81 -1.13 7.43
N SER A 5 7.29 -1.50 8.61
CA SER A 5 6.45 -1.97 9.69
C SER A 5 5.80 -0.73 10.26
N LEU A 6 4.50 -0.57 10.05
CA LEU A 6 3.67 0.35 10.82
C LEU A 6 3.40 -0.32 12.17
N PRO A 7 4.17 -0.05 13.23
CA PRO A 7 3.98 -0.74 14.49
C PRO A 7 2.82 -0.10 15.25
N LEU A 8 2.48 1.16 14.95
CA LEU A 8 1.68 1.98 15.86
C LEU A 8 0.16 1.73 15.76
N LEU A 9 -0.38 1.49 14.56
CA LEU A 9 -1.83 1.28 14.42
C LEU A 9 -2.24 -0.14 14.81
N THR A 10 -1.35 -1.11 14.53
CA THR A 10 -1.48 -2.48 15.02
C THR A 10 -1.29 -2.55 16.53
N THR A 11 -0.41 -1.75 17.14
CA THR A 11 -0.17 -1.81 18.60
C THR A 11 -1.43 -1.54 19.40
N VAL A 12 -2.20 -0.49 19.12
CA VAL A 12 -3.39 -0.15 19.93
C VAL A 12 -4.47 -1.24 19.83
N VAL A 13 -4.81 -1.67 18.62
CA VAL A 13 -5.79 -2.75 18.41
C VAL A 13 -5.29 -4.07 18.99
N THR A 14 -4.00 -4.39 18.82
CA THR A 14 -3.38 -5.60 19.39
C THR A 14 -3.42 -5.56 20.92
N THR A 15 -3.10 -4.41 21.55
CA THR A 15 -3.22 -4.27 23.00
C THR A 15 -4.67 -4.43 23.47
N ALA A 16 -5.65 -3.87 22.74
CA ALA A 16 -7.06 -4.05 23.07
C ALA A 16 -7.49 -5.52 22.94
N ILE A 17 -7.05 -6.24 21.92
CA ILE A 17 -7.29 -7.68 21.74
C ILE A 17 -6.70 -8.47 22.91
N VAL A 18 -5.43 -8.20 23.26
CA VAL A 18 -4.74 -8.89 24.36
C VAL A 18 -5.44 -8.63 25.69
N VAL A 19 -5.80 -7.38 25.99
CA VAL A 19 -6.55 -7.05 27.21
C VAL A 19 -7.91 -7.76 27.23
N CYS A 20 -8.64 -7.75 26.11
CA CYS A 20 -9.97 -8.37 26.02
C CYS A 20 -9.95 -9.90 26.10
N ARG A 21 -8.85 -10.55 25.70
CA ARG A 21 -8.69 -12.01 25.75
C ARG A 21 -8.04 -12.51 27.02
N GLU A 22 -7.01 -11.83 27.50
CA GLU A 22 -6.12 -12.36 28.53
C GLU A 22 -6.33 -11.67 29.89
N CYS A 23 -6.79 -10.42 29.92
CA CYS A 23 -6.92 -9.66 31.17
C CYS A 23 -8.36 -9.60 31.71
N LEU A 24 -9.36 -9.38 30.84
CA LEU A 24 -10.77 -9.27 31.25
C LEU A 24 -11.35 -10.54 31.91
N PRO A 25 -11.02 -11.78 31.47
CA PRO A 25 -11.51 -12.97 32.14
C PRO A 25 -11.04 -13.10 33.60
N GLY A 26 -9.90 -12.48 33.95
CA GLY A 26 -9.41 -12.44 35.33
C GLY A 26 -10.25 -11.56 36.27
N TYR A 27 -11.17 -10.77 35.73
CA TYR A 27 -12.09 -9.90 36.47
C TYR A 27 -13.57 -10.30 36.29
N ASP A 28 -13.83 -11.51 35.79
CA ASP A 28 -15.19 -12.02 35.52
C ASP A 28 -15.98 -11.15 34.51
N VAL A 29 -15.26 -10.48 33.60
CA VAL A 29 -15.83 -9.65 32.54
C VAL A 29 -15.79 -10.41 31.22
N ASP A 30 -16.96 -10.53 30.58
CA ASP A 30 -17.08 -11.13 29.25
C ASP A 30 -16.25 -10.40 28.19
N SER A 31 -15.79 -11.14 27.18
CA SER A 31 -14.96 -10.61 26.09
C SER A 31 -15.65 -9.43 25.39
N LEU A 32 -15.09 -8.22 25.52
CA LEU A 32 -15.58 -6.99 24.92
C LEU A 32 -15.15 -6.85 23.45
N SER A 33 -15.43 -7.87 22.63
CA SER A 33 -15.08 -7.91 21.21
C SER A 33 -15.65 -6.74 20.40
N HIS A 34 -16.81 -6.21 20.82
CA HIS A 34 -17.42 -5.01 20.24
C HIS A 34 -16.57 -3.74 20.46
N VAL A 35 -15.86 -3.61 21.60
CA VAL A 35 -14.96 -2.47 21.86
C VAL A 35 -13.73 -2.55 20.97
N VAL A 36 -13.19 -3.75 20.75
CA VAL A 36 -12.11 -3.95 19.77
C VAL A 36 -12.57 -3.51 18.38
N GLY A 37 -13.79 -3.87 17.97
CA GLY A 37 -14.37 -3.43 16.70
C GLY A 37 -14.57 -1.91 16.60
N LEU A 38 -14.97 -1.25 17.69
CA LEU A 38 -15.11 0.21 17.74
C LEU A 38 -13.76 0.92 17.72
N LEU A 39 -12.76 0.40 18.43
CA LEU A 39 -11.41 0.93 18.42
C LEU A 39 -10.76 0.75 17.05
N ASP A 40 -10.92 -0.41 16.43
CA ASP A 40 -10.49 -0.64 15.06
C ASP A 40 -11.20 0.32 14.10
N GLY A 41 -12.52 0.45 14.18
CA GLY A 41 -13.29 1.40 13.37
C GLY A 41 -12.91 2.87 13.57
N TYR A 42 -12.61 3.28 14.81
CA TYR A 42 -12.18 4.64 15.15
C TYR A 42 -10.75 4.92 14.68
N LEU A 43 -9.84 3.97 14.85
CA LEU A 43 -8.46 4.07 14.40
C LEU A 43 -8.32 3.90 12.88
N ASN A 44 -9.27 3.21 12.24
CA ASN A 44 -9.40 3.10 10.80
C ASN A 44 -9.89 4.44 10.23
N THR A 45 -8.97 5.41 10.20
CA THR A 45 -9.17 6.76 9.63
C THR A 45 -9.44 6.71 8.13
N PHE A 46 -9.15 5.57 7.49
CA PHE A 46 -9.49 5.28 6.11
C PHE A 46 -10.83 4.53 6.07
N SER A 47 -11.88 5.21 5.59
CA SER A 47 -13.12 4.56 5.19
C SER A 47 -12.84 3.20 4.52
N SER A 48 -13.64 2.18 4.83
CA SER A 48 -13.55 0.83 4.23
C SER A 48 -13.55 0.86 2.69
N ASN A 49 -13.98 1.96 2.09
CA ASN A 49 -13.97 2.22 0.66
C ASN A 49 -12.59 2.51 0.05
N TRP A 50 -11.55 2.73 0.86
CA TRP A 50 -10.18 2.95 0.36
C TRP A 50 -9.47 1.63 0.10
N THR A 51 -9.19 1.34 -1.17
CA THR A 51 -8.32 0.22 -1.60
C THR A 51 -6.92 0.73 -1.94
N VAL A 52 -5.89 -0.14 -1.95
CA VAL A 52 -4.52 0.24 -2.32
C VAL A 52 -4.46 0.86 -3.72
N PRO A 53 -5.06 0.28 -4.78
CA PRO A 53 -5.08 0.92 -6.11
C PRO A 53 -5.73 2.30 -6.09
N ARG A 54 -6.82 2.47 -5.32
CA ARG A 54 -7.52 3.76 -5.22
C ARG A 54 -6.67 4.81 -4.50
N ALA A 55 -5.96 4.42 -3.45
CA ALA A 55 -5.03 5.29 -2.73
C ALA A 55 -3.81 5.68 -3.56
N CYS A 56 -3.28 4.75 -4.35
CA CYS A 56 -2.25 5.05 -5.35
C CYS A 56 -2.77 6.04 -6.40
N ASN A 57 -4.03 5.87 -6.86
CA ASN A 57 -4.66 6.79 -7.80
C ASN A 57 -4.87 8.20 -7.22
N ALA A 58 -5.24 8.28 -5.94
CA ALA A 58 -5.40 9.55 -5.25
C ALA A 58 -4.07 10.21 -4.85
N GLY A 59 -2.93 9.53 -5.05
CA GLY A 59 -1.62 10.06 -4.71
C GLY A 59 -1.43 10.28 -3.20
N LEU A 60 -2.03 9.43 -2.37
CA LEU A 60 -1.97 9.56 -0.91
C LEU A 60 -0.53 9.50 -0.37
N SER A 61 -0.36 9.90 0.90
CA SER A 61 0.93 9.83 1.58
C SER A 61 1.42 8.38 1.71
N LEU A 62 2.75 8.19 1.79
CA LEU A 62 3.33 6.85 1.94
C LEU A 62 2.79 6.13 3.19
N ARG A 63 2.59 6.86 4.29
CA ARG A 63 1.99 6.31 5.52
C ARG A 63 0.59 5.74 5.29
N ALA A 64 -0.22 6.40 4.45
CA ALA A 64 -1.55 5.92 4.08
C ALA A 64 -1.48 4.65 3.23
N LEU A 65 -0.54 4.61 2.27
CA LEU A 65 -0.32 3.47 1.40
C LEU A 65 0.18 2.25 2.18
N GLU A 66 1.16 2.45 3.06
CA GLU A 66 1.68 1.42 3.97
C GLU A 66 0.56 0.83 4.83
N TYR A 67 -0.30 1.70 5.37
CA TYR A 67 -1.43 1.27 6.18
C TYR A 67 -2.39 0.37 5.38
N LEU A 68 -2.76 0.82 4.18
CA LEU A 68 -3.67 0.07 3.31
C LEU A 68 -3.07 -1.26 2.85
N THR A 69 -1.77 -1.30 2.54
CA THR A 69 -1.10 -2.57 2.16
C THR A 69 -0.92 -3.54 3.32
N THR A 70 -0.87 -3.03 4.56
CA THR A 70 -0.86 -3.89 5.75
C THR A 70 -2.24 -4.53 5.97
N ARG A 71 -3.31 -3.79 5.66
CA ARG A 71 -4.69 -4.26 5.78
C ARG A 71 -5.10 -5.23 4.69
N ASP A 72 -4.61 -4.99 3.48
CA ASP A 72 -4.88 -5.80 2.30
C ASP A 72 -3.55 -6.20 1.66
N PRO A 73 -2.90 -7.28 2.14
CA PRO A 73 -1.64 -7.73 1.58
C PRO A 73 -1.81 -8.26 0.15
N ASP A 74 -3.00 -8.71 -0.25
CA ASP A 74 -3.28 -9.32 -1.56
C ASP A 74 -4.01 -8.39 -2.52
N TRP A 75 -3.77 -7.07 -2.38
CA TRP A 75 -4.42 -5.97 -3.11
C TRP A 75 -4.33 -5.99 -4.66
N GLY A 76 -3.81 -7.05 -5.25
CA GLY A 76 -3.77 -7.29 -6.70
C GLY A 76 -2.45 -6.89 -7.35
N ASP A 77 -2.47 -6.87 -8.69
CA ASP A 77 -1.32 -6.44 -9.48
C ASP A 77 -1.09 -4.92 -9.39
N GLY A 78 0.17 -4.51 -9.44
CA GLY A 78 0.54 -3.10 -9.30
C GLY A 78 0.34 -2.30 -10.59
N LYS A 79 -0.29 -2.86 -11.64
CA LYS A 79 -0.35 -2.23 -12.96
C LYS A 79 -1.12 -0.94 -12.92
N ASP A 80 -2.31 -0.97 -12.34
CA ASP A 80 -3.15 0.21 -12.20
C ASP A 80 -2.49 1.25 -11.29
N ALA A 81 -1.87 0.79 -10.21
CA ALA A 81 -1.17 1.67 -9.28
C ALA A 81 0.02 2.40 -9.93
N ALA A 82 0.84 1.69 -10.73
CA ALA A 82 1.99 2.26 -11.44
C ALA A 82 1.56 3.17 -12.61
N TYR A 83 0.59 2.74 -13.41
CA TYR A 83 0.02 3.56 -14.49
C TYR A 83 -0.52 4.89 -13.95
N VAL A 84 -1.28 4.81 -12.85
CA VAL A 84 -1.89 6.01 -12.30
C VAL A 84 -0.88 6.90 -11.58
N ALA A 85 0.09 6.32 -10.86
CA ALA A 85 1.16 7.11 -10.23
C ALA A 85 1.90 7.98 -11.27
N VAL A 86 2.11 7.44 -12.47
CA VAL A 86 2.71 8.15 -13.59
C VAL A 86 1.79 9.25 -14.15
N THR A 87 0.51 8.95 -14.43
CA THR A 87 -0.42 9.93 -15.01
C THR A 87 -0.77 11.07 -14.05
N LYS A 88 -0.80 10.80 -12.75
CA LYS A 88 -1.13 11.78 -11.68
C LYS A 88 0.09 12.51 -11.12
N LYS A 89 1.27 12.36 -11.75
CA LYS A 89 2.54 12.94 -11.27
C LYS A 89 2.93 12.55 -9.85
N SER A 90 2.40 11.44 -9.36
CA SER A 90 2.66 10.91 -8.01
C SER A 90 3.92 10.05 -8.03
N LEU A 91 5.05 10.67 -8.34
CA LEU A 91 6.35 9.98 -8.47
C LEU A 91 6.79 9.31 -7.17
N HIS A 92 6.39 9.84 -6.02
CA HIS A 92 6.66 9.22 -4.72
C HIS A 92 5.97 7.85 -4.60
N VAL A 93 4.74 7.72 -5.10
CA VAL A 93 3.99 6.45 -5.12
C VAL A 93 4.66 5.46 -6.06
N LEU A 94 5.09 5.90 -7.24
CA LEU A 94 5.77 5.04 -8.21
C LEU A 94 7.10 4.51 -7.66
N LYS A 95 7.90 5.36 -7.00
CA LYS A 95 9.15 4.95 -6.34
C LYS A 95 8.88 3.94 -5.24
N TRP A 96 7.95 4.25 -4.35
CA TRP A 96 7.55 3.36 -3.25
C TRP A 96 7.04 2.00 -3.76
N LEU A 97 6.22 1.96 -4.81
CA LEU A 97 5.75 0.71 -5.44
C LEU A 97 6.90 -0.12 -6.00
N ASN A 98 7.83 0.51 -6.71
CA ASN A 98 8.98 -0.19 -7.30
C ASN A 98 9.96 -0.73 -6.23
N GLU A 99 10.09 -0.04 -5.09
CA GLU A 99 10.99 -0.42 -4.00
C GLU A 99 10.39 -1.47 -3.08
N CYS A 100 9.12 -1.31 -2.69
CA CYS A 100 8.46 -2.18 -1.70
C CYS A 100 7.77 -3.39 -2.34
N TYR A 101 7.32 -3.25 -3.60
CA TYR A 101 6.54 -4.27 -4.31
C TYR A 101 7.09 -4.50 -5.74
N PRO A 102 8.38 -4.84 -5.89
CA PRO A 102 8.99 -5.03 -7.21
C PRO A 102 8.28 -6.12 -8.03
N ASP A 103 7.84 -7.21 -7.39
CA ASP A 103 7.15 -8.32 -8.06
C ASP A 103 5.80 -7.90 -8.67
N ARG A 104 5.17 -6.86 -8.12
CA ARG A 104 3.87 -6.35 -8.61
C ARG A 104 4.02 -5.34 -9.75
N THR A 105 5.24 -4.86 -9.97
CA THR A 105 5.58 -3.86 -10.99
C THR A 105 6.57 -4.39 -12.03
N SER A 106 6.98 -5.65 -11.95
CA SER A 106 8.02 -6.27 -12.77
C SER A 106 7.53 -6.79 -14.13
N SER A 107 6.22 -6.94 -14.33
CA SER A 107 5.68 -7.43 -15.60
C SER A 107 6.00 -6.48 -16.76
N GLU A 108 6.47 -7.02 -17.90
CA GLU A 108 6.75 -6.22 -19.11
C GLU A 108 5.54 -5.36 -19.53
N ALA A 109 4.32 -5.90 -19.41
CA ALA A 109 3.09 -5.16 -19.71
C ALA A 109 2.90 -3.96 -18.76
N CYS A 110 3.22 -4.13 -17.48
CA CYS A 110 3.19 -3.06 -16.48
C CYS A 110 4.17 -1.94 -16.85
N ILE A 111 5.43 -2.31 -17.09
CA ILE A 111 6.51 -1.35 -17.35
C ILE A 111 6.27 -0.60 -18.65
N ARG A 112 5.85 -1.29 -19.72
CA ARG A 112 5.53 -0.66 -21.01
C ARG A 112 4.30 0.25 -20.92
N GLY A 113 3.27 -0.17 -20.17
CA GLY A 113 2.09 0.65 -19.92
C GLY A 113 2.41 1.94 -19.17
N ALA A 114 3.21 1.84 -18.10
CA ALA A 114 3.67 2.97 -17.32
C ALA A 114 4.60 3.90 -18.13
N ALA A 115 5.51 3.36 -18.95
CA ALA A 115 6.39 4.17 -19.81
C ALA A 115 5.60 4.97 -20.86
N ARG A 116 4.61 4.33 -21.51
CA ARG A 116 3.72 5.01 -22.45
C ARG A 116 2.91 6.12 -21.77
N ALA A 117 2.37 5.85 -20.59
CA ALA A 117 1.67 6.85 -19.79
C ALA A 117 2.58 8.02 -19.40
N ALA A 118 3.84 7.75 -19.06
CA ALA A 118 4.81 8.77 -18.70
C ALA A 118 5.10 9.69 -19.89
N MET A 119 5.26 9.12 -21.09
CA MET A 119 5.41 9.90 -22.33
C MET A 119 4.19 10.77 -22.60
N GLN A 120 2.98 10.22 -22.49
CA GLN A 120 1.74 10.97 -22.71
C GLN A 120 1.54 12.11 -21.68
N ALA A 121 2.01 11.91 -20.45
CA ALA A 121 1.96 12.91 -19.38
C ALA A 121 3.11 13.94 -19.43
N GLY A 122 4.05 13.82 -20.39
CA GLY A 122 5.20 14.72 -20.53
C GLY A 122 6.38 14.41 -19.58
N HIS A 123 6.39 13.23 -18.97
CA HIS A 123 7.42 12.76 -18.03
C HIS A 123 8.47 11.90 -18.75
N ALA A 124 9.18 12.49 -19.71
CA ALA A 124 10.15 11.78 -20.55
C ALA A 124 11.27 11.06 -19.75
N GLU A 125 11.70 11.64 -18.62
CA GLU A 125 12.75 11.03 -17.80
C GLU A 125 12.26 9.74 -17.11
N VAL A 126 11.04 9.76 -16.56
CA VAL A 126 10.42 8.58 -15.95
C VAL A 126 10.19 7.48 -16.97
N ALA A 127 9.79 7.85 -18.20
CA ALA A 127 9.64 6.90 -19.30
C ALA A 127 10.98 6.21 -19.63
N ARG A 128 12.08 6.98 -19.73
CA ARG A 128 13.42 6.44 -19.99
C ARG A 128 13.89 5.50 -18.88
N GLU A 129 13.70 5.87 -17.62
CA GLU A 129 14.04 5.02 -16.47
C GLU A 129 13.31 3.67 -16.52
N LEU A 130 12.00 3.70 -16.82
CA LEU A 130 11.18 2.49 -16.95
C LEU A 130 11.62 1.62 -18.15
N GLU A 131 11.91 2.21 -19.30
CA GLU A 131 12.43 1.48 -20.46
C GLU A 131 13.81 0.87 -20.20
N GLN A 132 14.68 1.58 -19.48
CA GLN A 132 15.99 1.07 -19.10
C GLN A 132 15.87 -0.08 -18.08
N LYS A 133 14.89 -0.03 -17.17
CA LYS A 133 14.55 -1.14 -16.28
C LYS A 133 14.08 -2.37 -17.08
N LEU A 134 13.21 -2.19 -18.09
CA LEU A 134 12.77 -3.28 -18.95
C LEU A 134 13.91 -3.91 -19.76
N LYS A 135 14.85 -3.10 -20.27
CA LYS A 135 16.02 -3.62 -21.00
C LYS A 135 16.92 -4.46 -20.10
N ARG A 136 17.15 -4.03 -18.86
CA ARG A 136 17.91 -4.79 -17.86
C ARG A 136 17.28 -6.15 -17.56
N GLN A 137 15.96 -6.18 -17.35
CA GLN A 137 15.23 -7.44 -17.11
C GLN A 137 15.28 -8.45 -18.26
N ARG A 138 15.53 -8.01 -19.50
CA ARG A 138 15.63 -8.91 -20.66
C ARG A 138 17.05 -9.47 -20.89
N LEU A 139 18.04 -8.88 -20.22
CA LEU A 139 19.44 -9.29 -20.30
C LEU A 139 19.83 -10.26 -19.17
N GLU A 140 18.99 -10.34 -18.14
CA GLU A 140 19.05 -11.32 -17.02
C GLU A 140 18.23 -12.56 -17.36
#